data_AF-A0A1C3H437-F1
#
_entry.id   AF-A0A1C3H437-F1
#
_cell.length_a   1.000
_cell.length_b   1.000
_cell.length_c   1.000
_cell.angle_alpha   90.00
_cell.angle_beta   90.00
_cell.angle_gamma   90.00
#
_symmetry.space_group_name_H-M   'P 1'
#
loop_
_entity.id
_entity.type
_entity.pdbx_description
1 polymer ?
#
loop_
_entity_poly.entity_id
_entity_poly.type
_entity_poly.pdbx_seq_one_letter_code
_entity_poly.pdbx_strand_id
1 'polypeptide(L)'
;MRFVVSTDGLGEALGTLRLLATKGEDLTPMLDELGQDEVARVVQRFEQSRSPDGTAWQTLKRPRPRGGEHPLQDTGVLMGSITAQAHGNILQIGTATDYAHYHQFGTQHIPARPFLGVSDDLLASIKELTHAYFSI
;
A
#
# COMPACT_ATOMS: atom_id res chain seq x y z
N MET A 1 -12.16 1.03 17.14
CA MET A 1 -10.76 0.69 16.82
C MET A 1 -10.07 1.99 16.48
N ARG A 2 -8.98 2.35 17.17
CA ARG A 2 -8.27 3.62 16.97
C ARG A 2 -6.94 3.28 16.32
N PHE A 3 -6.83 3.52 15.02
CA PHE A 3 -5.54 3.46 14.33
C PHE A 3 -4.83 4.79 14.63
N VAL A 4 -3.60 4.71 15.12
CA VAL A 4 -2.71 5.87 15.25
C VAL A 4 -1.78 5.78 14.06
N VAL A 5 -2.08 6.53 13.01
CA VAL A 5 -1.14 6.76 11.92
C VAL A 5 -0.35 7.99 12.34
N SER A 6 0.96 7.85 12.50
CA SER A 6 1.82 9.02 12.67
C SER A 6 1.80 9.81 11.36
N THR A 7 1.45 11.09 11.45
CA THR A 7 1.56 12.02 10.31
C THR A 7 2.90 12.75 10.30
N ASP A 8 3.81 12.37 11.19
CA ASP A 8 5.13 12.99 11.29
C ASP A 8 5.91 12.66 10.01
N GLY A 9 6.47 13.69 9.36
CA GLY A 9 7.13 13.57 8.05
C GLY A 9 6.19 13.54 6.83
N LEU A 10 4.94 13.10 6.99
CA LEU A 10 3.91 13.13 5.94
C LEU A 10 3.66 14.56 5.44
N GLY A 11 3.58 15.53 6.35
CA GLY A 11 3.34 16.93 6.01
C GLY A 11 4.45 17.56 5.18
N GLU A 12 5.71 17.23 5.48
CA GLU A 12 6.88 17.74 4.75
C GLU A 12 6.96 17.12 3.36
N ALA A 13 6.90 15.79 3.27
CA ALA A 13 6.94 15.06 2.00
C ALA A 13 5.82 15.51 1.05
N LEU A 14 4.58 15.62 1.56
CA LEU A 14 3.44 16.11 0.77
C LEU A 14 3.59 17.58 0.38
N GLY A 15 4.17 18.41 1.25
CA GLY A 15 4.47 19.81 0.95
C GLY A 15 5.43 19.94 -0.22
N THR A 16 6.51 19.16 -0.20
CA THR A 16 7.51 19.12 -1.28
C THR A 16 6.93 18.62 -2.60
N LEU A 17 6.19 17.50 -2.58
CA LEU A 17 5.54 16.98 -3.78
C LEU A 17 4.55 17.99 -4.37
N ARG A 18 3.78 18.67 -3.51
CA ARG A 18 2.87 19.73 -3.94
C ARG A 18 3.63 20.91 -4.57
N LEU A 19 4.77 21.30 -4.00
CA LEU A 19 5.60 22.35 -4.57
C LEU A 19 6.12 21.97 -5.96
N LEU A 20 6.67 20.76 -6.11
CA LEU A 20 7.16 20.25 -7.41
C LEU A 20 6.04 20.19 -8.45
N ALA A 21 4.88 19.67 -8.07
CA ALA A 21 3.68 19.68 -8.90
C ALA A 21 3.29 21.10 -9.35
N THR A 22 3.33 22.10 -8.45
CA THR A 22 3.03 23.49 -8.82
C THR A 22 4.09 24.15 -9.70
N LYS A 23 5.33 23.67 -9.66
CA LYS A 23 6.41 24.10 -10.55
C LYS A 23 6.31 23.48 -11.96
N GLY A 24 5.42 22.51 -12.14
CA GLY A 24 5.26 21.80 -13.41
C GLY A 24 6.29 20.71 -13.64
N GLU A 25 6.92 20.21 -12.57
CA GLU A 25 7.80 19.05 -12.65
C GLU A 25 7.03 17.79 -13.02
N ASP A 26 7.64 16.94 -13.85
CA ASP A 26 7.06 15.64 -14.18
C ASP A 26 7.33 14.65 -13.05
N LEU A 27 6.30 14.41 -12.23
CA LEU A 27 6.37 13.45 -11.12
C LEU A 27 6.21 12.00 -11.59
N THR A 28 5.80 11.76 -12.84
CA THR A 28 5.43 10.43 -13.34
C THR A 28 6.54 9.40 -13.14
N PRO A 29 7.82 9.66 -13.48
CA PRO A 29 8.89 8.68 -13.30
C PRO A 29 9.10 8.29 -11.82
N MET A 30 9.08 9.28 -10.92
CA MET A 30 9.22 9.05 -9.48
C MET A 30 8.02 8.28 -8.90
N LEU A 31 6.81 8.61 -9.36
CA LEU A 31 5.57 7.95 -8.92
C LEU A 31 5.44 6.53 -9.46
N ASP A 32 5.94 6.26 -10.68
CA ASP A 32 6.00 4.91 -11.23
C ASP A 32 6.93 4.02 -10.40
N GLU A 33 8.12 4.52 -10.04
CA GLU A 33 9.05 3.81 -9.16
C GLU A 33 8.45 3.57 -7.77
N LEU A 34 7.87 4.62 -7.16
CA LEU A 34 7.15 4.51 -5.88
C LEU A 34 6.01 3.47 -5.94
N GLY A 35 5.30 3.42 -7.07
CA GLY A 35 4.23 2.46 -7.33
C GLY A 35 4.72 1.02 -7.37
N GLN A 36 5.83 0.76 -8.06
CA GLN A 36 6.45 -0.56 -8.12
C GLN A 36 6.91 -1.03 -6.73
N ASP A 37 7.54 -0.14 -5.97
CA ASP A 37 7.94 -0.40 -4.59
C ASP A 37 6.74 -0.75 -3.70
N GLU A 38 5.65 0.01 -3.82
CA GLU A 38 4.46 -0.24 -3.01
C GLU A 38 3.74 -1.53 -3.41
N VAL A 39 3.72 -1.91 -4.69
CA VAL A 39 3.23 -3.24 -5.12
C VAL A 39 4.04 -4.35 -4.46
N ALA A 40 5.37 -4.24 -4.46
CA ALA A 40 6.25 -5.22 -3.81
C ALA A 40 6.00 -5.30 -2.29
N ARG A 41 5.83 -4.16 -1.62
CA ARG A 41 5.47 -4.12 -0.19
C ARG A 41 4.12 -4.75 0.10
N VAL A 42 3.11 -4.51 -0.74
CA VAL A 42 1.81 -5.17 -0.60
C VAL A 42 1.97 -6.69 -0.71
N VAL A 43 2.75 -7.21 -1.66
CA VAL A 43 3.03 -8.65 -1.75
C VAL A 43 3.68 -9.17 -0.46
N GLN A 44 4.68 -8.47 0.08
CA GLN A 44 5.31 -8.85 1.36
C GLN A 44 4.32 -8.85 2.53
N ARG A 45 3.37 -7.91 2.57
CA ARG A 45 2.30 -7.87 3.58
C ARG A 45 1.44 -9.13 3.54
N PHE A 46 1.14 -9.65 2.34
CA PHE A 46 0.46 -10.94 2.20
C PHE A 46 1.31 -12.07 2.75
N GLU A 47 2.56 -12.19 2.31
CA GLU A 47 3.50 -13.24 2.74
C GLU A 47 3.69 -13.27 4.27
N GLN A 48 3.75 -12.10 4.88
CA GLN A 48 3.95 -11.95 6.32
C GLN A 48 2.63 -11.91 7.12
N SER A 49 1.49 -11.84 6.43
CA SER A 49 0.16 -11.67 7.04
C SER A 49 0.08 -10.43 7.95
N ARG A 50 0.52 -9.28 7.45
CA ARG A 50 0.58 -8.01 8.19
C ARG A 50 -0.08 -6.87 7.45
N SER A 51 -0.67 -5.94 8.19
CA SER A 51 -1.15 -4.67 7.65
C SER A 51 -0.01 -3.66 7.40
N PRO A 52 -0.29 -2.55 6.69
CA PRO A 52 0.69 -1.49 6.46
C PRO A 52 1.34 -0.93 7.73
N ASP A 53 0.63 -0.94 8.85
CA ASP A 53 1.15 -0.50 10.16
C ASP A 53 1.92 -1.61 10.91
N GLY A 54 2.17 -2.75 10.27
CA GLY A 54 2.86 -3.90 10.85
C GLY A 54 2.00 -4.82 11.73
N THR A 55 0.74 -4.46 12.00
CA THR A 55 -0.17 -5.29 12.80
C THR A 55 -0.44 -6.63 12.10
N ALA A 56 -0.36 -7.74 12.83
CA ALA A 56 -0.70 -9.04 12.26
C ALA A 56 -2.19 -9.11 11.92
N TRP A 57 -2.54 -9.63 10.74
CA TRP A 57 -3.93 -9.87 10.37
C TRP A 57 -4.56 -10.91 11.27
N GLN A 58 -5.87 -10.76 11.51
CA GLN A 58 -6.61 -11.76 12.25
C GLN A 58 -6.56 -13.12 11.54
N THR A 59 -6.14 -14.13 12.29
CA THR A 59 -6.01 -15.52 11.85
C THR A 59 -7.34 -16.10 11.37
N LEU A 60 -7.25 -17.15 10.57
CA LEU A 60 -8.43 -17.86 10.09
C LEU A 60 -9.01 -18.73 11.20
N LYS A 61 -10.34 -18.82 11.28
CA LYS A 61 -11.02 -19.77 12.20
C LYS A 61 -10.77 -21.23 11.81
N ARG A 62 -10.53 -21.48 10.52
CA ARG A 62 -10.25 -22.78 9.93
C ARG A 62 -9.25 -22.57 8.78
N PRO A 63 -8.30 -23.48 8.57
CA PRO A 63 -7.37 -23.39 7.46
C PRO A 63 -8.10 -23.48 6.11
N ARG A 64 -7.54 -22.82 5.09
CA ARG A 64 -7.95 -22.94 3.69
C ARG A 64 -7.38 -24.21 3.06
N PRO A 65 -8.05 -24.77 2.04
CA PRO A 65 -7.57 -25.96 1.35
C PRO A 65 -6.18 -25.82 0.71
N ARG A 66 -5.83 -24.64 0.18
CA ARG A 66 -4.52 -24.41 -0.47
C ARG A 66 -3.59 -23.52 0.34
N GLY A 67 -4.11 -22.45 0.93
CA GLY A 67 -3.30 -21.48 1.68
C GLY A 67 -3.12 -21.76 3.17
N GLY A 68 -3.62 -22.89 3.68
CA GLY A 68 -3.45 -23.26 5.09
C GLY A 68 -3.99 -22.19 6.04
N GLU A 69 -3.20 -21.79 7.03
CA GLU A 69 -3.61 -20.80 8.04
C GLU A 69 -3.37 -19.34 7.63
N HIS A 70 -2.74 -19.10 6.47
CA HIS A 70 -2.37 -17.77 6.00
C HIS A 70 -3.60 -16.99 5.51
N PRO A 71 -3.98 -15.87 6.18
CA PRO A 71 -5.10 -15.07 5.73
C PRO A 71 -4.83 -14.41 4.37
N LEU A 72 -5.88 -14.28 3.56
CA LEU A 72 -5.84 -13.73 2.19
C LEU A 72 -4.97 -14.51 1.19
N GLN A 73 -4.43 -15.65 1.61
CA GLN A 73 -3.73 -16.58 0.73
C GLN A 73 -4.58 -17.84 0.59
N ASP A 74 -5.01 -18.12 -0.64
CA ASP A 74 -5.66 -19.38 -1.00
C ASP A 74 -5.25 -19.75 -2.42
N THR A 75 -5.67 -18.94 -3.40
CA THR A 75 -5.26 -19.07 -4.81
C THR A 75 -4.15 -18.10 -5.21
N GLY A 76 -3.92 -17.06 -4.41
CA GLY A 76 -2.99 -15.97 -4.75
C GLY A 76 -3.57 -14.92 -5.71
N VAL A 77 -4.81 -15.07 -6.18
CA VAL A 77 -5.41 -14.17 -7.18
C VAL A 77 -5.42 -12.71 -6.71
N LEU A 78 -5.87 -12.44 -5.47
CA LEU A 78 -5.89 -11.07 -4.92
C LEU A 78 -4.50 -10.45 -4.83
N MET A 79 -3.51 -11.23 -4.42
CA MET A 79 -2.13 -10.78 -4.30
C MET A 79 -1.51 -10.51 -5.68
N GLY A 80 -1.75 -11.41 -6.64
CA GLY A 80 -1.24 -11.29 -8.00
C GLY A 80 -1.96 -10.26 -8.87
N SER A 81 -3.09 -9.72 -8.43
CA SER A 81 -3.85 -8.69 -9.15
C SER A 81 -3.57 -7.28 -8.66
N ILE A 82 -2.64 -7.09 -7.73
CA ILE A 82 -2.24 -5.76 -7.25
C ILE A 82 -1.44 -5.05 -8.33
N THR A 83 -1.85 -3.83 -8.68
CA THR A 83 -1.21 -3.02 -9.71
C THR A 83 -1.08 -1.57 -9.26
N ALA A 84 -0.05 -0.89 -9.76
CA ALA A 84 0.15 0.55 -9.60
C ALA A 84 0.26 1.23 -10.97
N GLN A 85 -0.24 2.45 -11.08
CA GLN A 85 -0.18 3.28 -12.28
C GLN A 85 -0.02 4.75 -11.90
N ALA A 86 1.03 5.41 -12.41
CA ALA A 86 1.18 6.86 -12.28
C ALA A 86 0.59 7.60 -13.49
N HIS A 87 -0.07 8.73 -13.22
CA HIS A 87 -0.63 9.62 -14.22
C HIS A 87 -0.46 11.08 -13.77
N GLY A 88 0.50 11.80 -14.36
CA GLY A 88 0.85 13.15 -13.95
C GLY A 88 1.27 13.18 -12.48
N ASN A 89 0.46 13.80 -11.62
CA ASN A 89 0.75 13.94 -10.19
C ASN A 89 -0.04 12.96 -9.31
N ILE A 90 -0.57 11.89 -9.90
CA ILE A 90 -1.42 10.91 -9.22
C ILE A 90 -0.77 9.53 -9.34
N LEU A 91 -0.59 8.87 -8.20
CA LEU A 91 -0.30 7.43 -8.14
C LEU A 91 -1.57 6.70 -7.74
N GLN A 92 -2.02 5.77 -8.59
CA GLN A 92 -3.14 4.89 -8.30
C GLN A 92 -2.62 3.48 -8.00
N ILE A 93 -3.04 2.91 -6.88
CA ILE A 93 -2.73 1.53 -6.50
C ILE A 93 -4.04 0.84 -6.19
N GLY A 94 -4.22 -0.36 -6.71
CA GLY A 94 -5.45 -1.10 -6.55
C GLY A 94 -5.34 -2.55 -6.97
N THR A 95 -6.51 -3.18 -7.14
CA THR A 95 -6.64 -4.57 -7.57
C THR A 95 -7.86 -4.72 -8.46
N ALA A 96 -7.79 -5.64 -9.42
CA ALA A 96 -8.89 -5.96 -10.31
C ALA A 96 -9.98 -6.86 -9.68
N THR A 97 -9.78 -7.33 -8.44
CA THR A 97 -10.74 -8.22 -7.77
C THR A 97 -11.84 -7.43 -7.07
N ASP A 98 -13.08 -7.78 -7.36
CA ASP A 98 -14.29 -7.17 -6.78
C ASP A 98 -14.44 -7.41 -5.27
N TYR A 99 -13.89 -8.49 -4.72
CA TYR A 99 -14.00 -8.82 -3.30
C TYR A 99 -12.94 -8.17 -2.40
N ALA A 100 -12.01 -7.40 -2.98
CA ALA A 100 -10.89 -6.78 -2.28
C ALA A 100 -11.32 -5.85 -1.15
N HIS A 101 -12.37 -5.05 -1.36
CA HIS A 101 -12.86 -4.08 -0.36
C HIS A 101 -13.39 -4.76 0.90
N TYR A 102 -13.98 -5.96 0.78
CA TYR A 102 -14.42 -6.74 1.95
C TYR A 102 -13.26 -7.17 2.83
N HIS A 103 -12.09 -7.41 2.25
CA HIS A 103 -10.88 -7.72 2.99
C HIS A 103 -10.18 -6.47 3.49
N GLN A 104 -10.12 -5.41 2.68
CA GLN A 104 -9.49 -4.15 3.05
C GLN A 104 -10.19 -3.49 4.26
N PHE A 105 -11.52 -3.40 4.23
CA PHE A 105 -12.30 -2.66 5.24
C PHE A 105 -13.03 -3.56 6.23
N GLY A 106 -13.16 -4.86 5.92
CA GLY A 106 -13.98 -5.78 6.69
C GLY A 106 -15.48 -5.61 6.43
N THR A 107 -16.26 -6.51 7.01
CA THR A 107 -17.72 -6.50 7.07
C THR A 107 -18.18 -6.92 8.46
N GLN A 108 -19.49 -7.03 8.68
CA GLN A 108 -20.03 -7.61 9.92
C GLN A 108 -19.52 -9.04 10.19
N HIS A 109 -19.15 -9.80 9.15
CA HIS A 109 -18.77 -11.21 9.26
C HIS A 109 -17.32 -11.50 8.88
N ILE A 110 -16.65 -10.56 8.19
CA ILE A 110 -15.27 -10.70 7.73
C ILE A 110 -14.44 -9.65 8.45
N PRO A 111 -13.42 -10.01 9.24
CA PRO A 111 -12.56 -9.02 9.85
C PRO A 111 -11.73 -8.29 8.78
N ALA A 112 -11.46 -7.01 9.02
CA ALA A 112 -10.58 -6.22 8.19
C ALA A 112 -9.16 -6.76 8.23
N ARG A 113 -8.53 -6.85 7.06
CA ARG A 113 -7.16 -7.23 6.81
C ARG A 113 -6.60 -6.23 5.81
N PRO A 114 -6.39 -4.97 6.24
CA PRO A 114 -5.94 -3.92 5.33
C PRO A 114 -4.58 -4.32 4.78
N PHE A 115 -4.45 -4.27 3.46
CA PHE A 115 -3.22 -4.57 2.72
C PHE A 115 -2.74 -3.34 1.94
N LEU A 116 -3.67 -2.46 1.57
CA LEU A 116 -3.36 -1.11 1.07
C LEU A 116 -3.40 -0.10 2.21
N GLY A 117 -2.52 0.88 2.18
CA GLY A 117 -2.51 1.97 3.15
C GLY A 117 -1.14 2.64 3.23
N VAL A 118 -1.11 3.79 3.90
CA VAL A 118 0.14 4.52 4.13
C VAL A 118 0.87 3.86 5.29
N SER A 119 2.10 3.40 5.03
CA SER A 119 3.04 2.89 6.03
C SER A 119 4.24 3.81 6.18
N ASP A 120 4.96 3.71 7.29
CA ASP A 120 6.18 4.50 7.52
C ASP A 120 7.23 4.26 6.41
N ASP A 121 7.36 3.02 5.95
CA ASP A 121 8.25 2.68 4.83
C ASP A 121 7.85 3.34 3.50
N LEU A 122 6.55 3.55 3.27
CA LEU A 122 6.09 4.26 2.08
C LEU A 122 6.49 5.74 2.15
N LEU A 123 6.40 6.34 3.34
CA LEU A 123 6.81 7.72 3.58
C LEU A 123 8.32 7.89 3.42
N ALA A 124 9.10 6.92 3.90
CA ALA A 124 10.54 6.88 3.68
C ALA A 124 10.88 6.83 2.18
N SER A 125 10.24 5.93 1.41
CA SER A 125 10.43 5.88 -0.05
C SER A 125 10.05 7.18 -0.74
N ILE A 126 8.93 7.82 -0.35
CA ILE A 126 8.56 9.13 -0.92
C ILE A 126 9.68 10.14 -0.70
N LYS A 127 10.23 10.21 0.51
CA LYS A 127 11.31 11.14 0.84
C LYS A 127 12.57 10.83 0.02
N GLU A 128 13.01 9.58 0.02
CA GLU A 128 14.21 9.13 -0.71
C GLU A 128 14.10 9.39 -2.21
N LEU A 129 12.98 9.01 -2.83
CA LEU A 129 12.76 9.21 -4.26
C LEU A 129 12.62 10.69 -4.60
N THR A 130 12.01 11.50 -3.73
CA THR A 130 11.94 12.95 -3.94
C THR A 130 13.35 13.56 -3.97
N HIS A 131 14.22 13.17 -3.04
CA HIS A 131 15.62 13.60 -3.04
C HIS A 131 16.37 13.11 -4.30
N ALA A 132 16.17 11.86 -4.71
CA ALA A 132 16.86 11.25 -5.84
C ALA A 132 16.49 11.90 -7.19
N TYR A 133 15.20 12.17 -7.43
CA TYR A 133 14.72 12.72 -8.71
C TYR A 133 14.89 14.23 -8.82
N PHE A 134 14.75 14.96 -7.71
CA PHE A 134 14.67 16.43 -7.75
C PHE A 134 15.88 17.11 -7.12
N SER A 135 16.87 16.36 -6.59
CA SER A 135 18.13 16.89 -6.02
C SER A 135 17.91 18.01 -4.98
N ILE A 136 16.82 17.92 -4.24
CA ILE A 136 16.45 18.82 -3.14
C ILE A 136 16.69 18.17 -1.79
#